data_AF-A0AAQ3TLP2-F1
#
_entry.id   AF-A0AAQ3TLP2-F1
#
_cell.length_a   1.000
_cell.length_b   1.000
_cell.length_c   1.000
_cell.angle_alpha   90.00
_cell.angle_beta   90.00
_cell.angle_gamma   90.00
#
_symmetry.space_group_name_H-M   'P 1'
#
loop_
_entity.id
_entity.type
_entity.pdbx_description
1 polymer ?
#
loop_
_entity_poly.entity_id
_entity_poly.type
_entity_poly.pdbx_seq_one_letter_code
_entity_poly.pdbx_strand_id
1 'polypeptide(L)'
;MVVRNKARLPGVSSKEGIDYEETFAPVARLEAIRILLAFAASKGFKLQQMDVKSAFPNGFIEEEVYMRQPPGFESARFPDRVYKLRKALYGPKQAPRAWYARLKSFLLKSRFVMGSVDKTLFLLSRGGDTTIVRYMLMT
;
A
#
# COMPACT_ATOMS: atom_id res chain seq x y z
N MET A 1 9.92 19.97 -18.06
CA MET A 1 10.90 18.87 -18.21
C MET A 1 10.74 17.91 -17.02
N VAL A 2 10.06 16.78 -17.21
CA VAL A 2 9.84 15.80 -16.13
C VAL A 2 10.92 14.74 -16.22
N VAL A 3 12.02 14.93 -15.50
CA VAL A 3 13.09 13.92 -15.40
C VAL A 3 12.63 12.85 -14.40
N ARG A 4 12.25 11.67 -14.90
CA ARG A 4 11.97 10.50 -14.07
C ARG A 4 13.29 9.83 -13.69
N ASN A 5 13.91 10.27 -12.60
CA ASN A 5 15.02 9.53 -11.99
C ASN A 5 14.50 8.58 -10.90
N LYS A 6 14.71 7.28 -11.10
CA LYS A 6 14.51 6.24 -10.07
C LYS A 6 15.66 6.31 -9.07
N ALA A 7 15.66 7.31 -8.19
CA ALA A 7 16.63 7.39 -7.09
C ALA A 7 16.11 6.57 -5.90
N ARG A 8 16.88 5.55 -5.47
CA ARG A 8 16.77 4.99 -4.12
C ARG A 8 17.58 5.91 -3.21
N LEU A 9 16.92 6.60 -2.28
CA LEU A 9 17.58 7.53 -1.35
C LEU A 9 17.82 6.82 -0.01
N PRO A 10 19.08 6.62 0.41
CA PRO A 10 19.39 6.27 1.80
C PRO A 10 19.22 7.53 2.68
N GLY A 11 18.47 7.43 3.77
CA GLY A 11 18.42 8.51 4.78
C GLY A 11 17.07 9.16 5.06
N VAL A 12 15.94 8.45 4.92
CA VAL A 12 14.67 8.90 5.52
C VAL A 12 14.73 8.65 7.03
N SER A 13 15.26 9.60 7.80
CA SER A 13 15.13 9.60 9.26
C SER A 13 13.72 10.10 9.62
N SER A 14 12.81 9.18 9.92
CA SER A 14 11.50 9.51 10.48
C SER A 14 11.72 10.11 11.88
N LYS A 15 11.33 11.37 12.09
CA LYS A 15 11.14 11.87 13.46
C LYS A 15 9.85 11.25 14.01
N GLU A 16 10.00 10.50 15.10
CA GLU A 16 8.89 10.06 15.94
C GLU A 16 8.11 11.28 16.45
N GLY A 17 6.81 11.31 16.18
CA GLY A 17 5.94 12.39 16.63
C GLY A 17 4.50 12.23 16.16
N ILE A 18 3.66 11.75 17.09
CA ILE A 18 2.20 11.90 17.13
C ILE A 18 1.40 11.16 16.04
N ASP A 19 1.72 9.88 15.78
CA ASP A 19 0.74 8.86 15.32
C ASP A 19 1.39 7.45 15.27
N TYR A 20 2.30 7.17 16.21
CA TYR A 20 3.10 5.94 16.21
C TYR A 20 2.34 4.70 16.70
N GLU A 21 1.09 4.85 17.13
CA GLU A 21 0.31 3.82 17.80
C GLU A 21 -0.60 3.01 16.86
N GLU A 22 -0.88 3.47 15.63
CA GLU A 22 -1.74 2.72 14.71
C GLU A 22 -1.06 2.23 13.43
N THR A 23 -0.86 0.91 13.40
CA THR A 23 -1.09 0.03 12.24
C THR A 23 -0.09 0.07 11.09
N PHE A 24 0.87 -0.86 11.17
CA PHE A 24 1.48 -1.50 10.00
C PHE A 24 0.41 -1.87 8.96
N ALA A 25 0.72 -1.74 7.67
CA ALA A 25 -0.13 -2.28 6.62
C ALA A 25 -0.42 -3.77 6.93
N PRO A 26 -1.68 -4.21 6.82
CA PRO A 26 -2.06 -5.53 7.31
C PRO A 26 -1.34 -6.61 6.51
N VAL A 27 -0.46 -7.35 7.19
CA VAL A 27 0.28 -8.47 6.62
C VAL A 27 -0.63 -9.70 6.65
N ALA A 28 -0.69 -10.41 5.53
CA ALA A 28 -1.48 -11.64 5.47
C ALA A 28 -0.80 -12.74 6.29
N ARG A 29 -1.54 -13.29 7.25
CA ARG A 29 -1.10 -14.45 8.05
C ARG A 29 -1.07 -15.72 7.18
N LEU A 30 -0.05 -16.54 7.36
CA LEU A 30 0.12 -17.81 6.63
C LEU A 30 -1.08 -18.75 6.83
N GLU A 31 -1.64 -18.79 8.04
CA GLU A 31 -2.83 -19.56 8.38
C GLU A 31 -4.02 -19.14 7.52
N ALA A 32 -4.18 -17.82 7.34
CA ALA A 32 -5.28 -17.26 6.60
C ALA A 32 -5.12 -17.44 5.07
N ILE A 33 -3.88 -17.52 4.58
CA ILE A 33 -3.57 -17.96 3.21
C ILE A 33 -3.91 -19.44 3.03
N ARG A 34 -3.49 -20.31 3.96
CA ARG A 34 -3.79 -21.75 3.92
C ARG A 34 -5.29 -22.02 3.93
N ILE A 35 -6.04 -21.32 4.79
CA ILE A 35 -7.51 -21.43 4.84
C ILE A 35 -8.14 -20.99 3.51
N LEU A 36 -7.67 -19.88 2.92
CA LEU A 36 -8.16 -19.42 1.62
C LEU A 36 -7.90 -20.46 0.52
N LEU A 37 -6.70 -21.04 0.49
CA LEU A 37 -6.33 -22.07 -0.48
C LEU A 37 -7.16 -23.34 -0.31
N ALA A 38 -7.32 -23.83 0.93
CA ALA A 38 -8.13 -25.00 1.24
C ALA A 38 -9.61 -24.78 0.88
N PHE A 39 -10.14 -23.60 1.19
CA PHE A 39 -11.50 -23.21 0.81
C PHE A 39 -11.68 -23.17 -0.70
N ALA A 40 -10.73 -22.55 -1.43
CA ALA A 40 -10.78 -22.46 -2.87
C ALA A 40 -10.73 -23.85 -3.53
N ALA A 41 -9.85 -24.74 -3.06
CA ALA A 41 -9.77 -26.11 -3.54
C ALA A 41 -11.06 -26.90 -3.27
N SER A 42 -11.63 -26.78 -2.07
CA SER A 42 -12.87 -27.47 -1.69
C SER A 42 -14.09 -27.00 -2.50
N LYS A 43 -14.15 -25.72 -2.87
CA LYS A 43 -15.28 -25.12 -3.58
C LYS A 43 -15.08 -25.02 -5.10
N GLY A 44 -13.94 -25.50 -5.62
CA GLY A 44 -13.62 -25.41 -7.04
C GLY A 44 -13.38 -23.98 -7.54
N PHE A 45 -12.97 -23.05 -6.65
CA PHE A 45 -12.71 -21.66 -7.04
C PHE A 45 -11.42 -21.59 -7.87
N LYS A 46 -11.46 -20.79 -8.94
CA LYS A 46 -10.26 -20.43 -9.69
C LYS A 46 -9.45 -19.41 -8.89
N LEU A 47 -8.23 -19.76 -8.52
CA LEU A 47 -7.32 -18.84 -7.83
C LEU A 47 -6.45 -18.09 -8.83
N GLN A 48 -6.28 -16.78 -8.60
CA GLN A 48 -5.36 -15.93 -9.36
C GLN A 48 -4.57 -15.04 -8.41
N GLN A 49 -3.28 -14.86 -8.70
CA GLN A 49 -2.41 -13.95 -7.97
C GLN A 49 -2.00 -12.80 -8.90
N MET A 50 -2.03 -11.58 -8.37
CA MET A 50 -1.61 -10.37 -9.11
C MET A 50 -0.52 -9.66 -8.31
N ASP A 51 0.66 -9.52 -8.91
CA ASP A 51 1.77 -8.71 -8.37
C ASP A 51 1.71 -7.29 -8.97
N VAL A 52 1.48 -6.29 -8.12
CA VAL A 52 1.32 -4.89 -8.55
C VAL A 52 2.65 -4.14 -8.40
N LYS A 53 3.48 -4.22 -9.44
CA LYS A 53 4.81 -3.58 -9.49
C LYS A 53 4.80 -2.05 -9.33
N SER A 54 3.66 -1.39 -9.52
CA SER A 54 3.49 0.07 -9.43
C SER A 54 2.55 0.51 -8.30
N ALA A 55 2.40 -0.30 -7.26
CA ALA A 55 1.55 0.00 -6.10
C ALA A 55 1.96 1.32 -5.41
N PHE A 56 3.26 1.52 -5.16
CA PHE A 56 3.73 2.67 -4.39
C PHE A 56 3.55 4.02 -5.10
N PRO A 57 3.95 4.21 -6.38
CA PRO A 57 3.77 5.49 -7.06
C PRO A 57 2.30 5.89 -7.27
N ASN A 58 1.38 4.93 -7.10
CA ASN A 58 -0.06 5.13 -7.22
C ASN A 58 -0.73 5.29 -5.84
N GLY A 59 -0.06 5.08 -4.72
CA GLY A 59 -0.57 5.51 -3.42
C GLY A 59 -0.46 7.03 -3.31
N PHE A 60 -1.59 7.71 -3.12
CA PHE A 60 -1.55 9.12 -2.71
C PHE A 60 -1.16 9.15 -1.23
N ILE A 61 -0.09 9.88 -0.89
CA ILE A 61 0.22 10.15 0.51
C ILE A 61 -0.69 11.32 0.92
N GLU A 62 -1.62 11.07 1.83
CA GLU A 62 -2.41 12.15 2.47
C GLU A 62 -1.62 12.85 3.58
N GLU A 63 -0.68 12.14 4.21
CA GLU A 63 0.26 12.69 5.19
C GLU A 63 1.28 13.64 4.54
N GLU A 64 1.60 14.74 5.24
CA GLU A 64 2.67 15.63 4.82
C GLU A 64 4.04 15.02 5.09
N VAL A 65 4.62 14.39 4.08
CA VAL A 65 5.97 13.82 4.20
C VAL A 65 6.99 14.80 3.64
N TYR A 66 7.91 15.20 4.49
CA TYR A 66 9.04 16.05 4.13
C TYR A 66 10.32 15.21 4.02
N MET A 67 11.16 15.50 3.04
CA MET A 67 12.48 14.89 2.89
C MET A 67 13.57 15.94 2.82
N ARG A 68 14.77 15.57 3.30
CA ARG A 68 15.98 16.37 3.07
C ARG A 68 16.25 16.52 1.58
N GLN A 69 16.96 17.57 1.23
CA GLN A 69 17.36 17.82 -0.16
C GLN A 69 18.20 16.63 -0.66
N PRO A 70 17.84 16.03 -1.81
CA PRO A 70 18.61 14.91 -2.32
C PRO A 70 19.95 15.41 -2.86
N PRO A 71 21.03 14.60 -2.76
CA PRO A 71 22.33 14.96 -3.30
C PRO A 71 22.24 15.39 -4.77
N GLY A 72 22.81 16.56 -5.10
CA GLY A 72 22.77 17.13 -6.45
C GLY A 72 21.52 17.96 -6.78
N PHE A 73 20.55 18.08 -5.88
CA PHE A 73 19.39 18.98 -5.99
C PHE A 73 19.32 20.01 -4.86
N GLU A 74 20.41 20.18 -4.12
CA GLU A 74 20.51 21.13 -3.02
C GLU A 74 20.44 22.58 -3.52
N SER A 75 19.61 23.38 -2.87
CA SER A 75 19.53 24.81 -3.14
C SER A 75 20.59 25.57 -2.35
N ALA A 76 21.60 26.11 -3.05
CA ALA A 76 22.60 26.98 -2.43
C ALA A 76 21.99 28.22 -1.76
N ARG A 77 20.81 28.66 -2.22
CA ARG A 77 20.10 29.83 -1.68
C ARG A 77 19.24 29.50 -0.46
N PHE A 78 18.88 28.23 -0.28
CA PHE A 78 18.04 27.76 0.82
C PHE A 78 18.52 26.38 1.31
N PRO A 79 19.69 26.32 1.98
CA PRO A 79 20.31 25.05 2.39
C PRO A 79 19.45 24.27 3.41
N ASP A 80 18.71 24.97 4.27
CA ASP A 80 17.92 24.34 5.34
C ASP A 80 16.51 23.92 4.93
N ARG A 81 16.12 24.11 3.66
CA ARG A 81 14.78 23.72 3.20
C ARG A 81 14.65 22.22 2.99
N VAL A 82 13.42 21.74 3.14
CA VAL A 82 13.02 20.35 2.89
C VAL A 82 12.03 20.30 1.73
N TYR A 83 12.00 19.18 1.01
CA TYR A 83 11.03 18.95 -0.05
C TYR A 83 9.79 18.24 0.50
N LYS A 84 8.60 18.73 0.12
CA LYS A 84 7.33 18.04 0.39
C LYS A 84 7.06 16.99 -0.70
N LEU A 85 6.86 15.74 -0.31
CA LEU A 85 6.52 14.65 -1.21
C LEU A 85 5.05 14.72 -1.62
N ARG A 86 4.80 14.69 -2.94
CA ARG A 86 3.44 14.59 -3.50
C ARG A 86 3.00 13.15 -3.79
N LYS A 87 3.92 12.19 -3.78
CA LYS A 87 3.70 10.77 -4.09
C LYS A 87 4.58 9.90 -3.20
N ALA A 88 4.11 8.69 -2.90
CA ALA A 88 4.89 7.75 -2.11
C ALA A 88 6.15 7.30 -2.86
N LEU A 89 7.30 7.51 -2.21
CA LEU A 89 8.59 6.99 -2.66
C LEU A 89 8.75 5.53 -2.24
N TYR A 90 9.74 4.85 -2.81
CA TYR A 90 10.17 3.53 -2.34
C TYR A 90 10.91 3.68 -1.00
N GLY A 91 10.53 2.92 0.02
CA GLY A 91 11.23 2.89 1.31
C GLY A 91 10.43 3.34 2.56
N PRO A 92 9.51 4.32 2.50
CA PRO A 92 8.71 4.70 3.66
C PRO A 92 7.65 3.64 4.00
N LYS A 93 7.48 3.33 5.30
CA LYS A 93 6.40 2.47 5.84
C LYS A 93 4.99 2.92 5.41
N GLN A 94 4.84 4.18 5.01
CA GLN A 94 3.58 4.78 4.53
C GLN A 94 3.16 4.33 3.12
N ALA A 95 4.10 3.86 2.28
CA ALA A 95 3.78 3.53 0.89
C ALA A 95 2.83 2.32 0.75
N PRO A 96 3.04 1.20 1.49
CA PRO A 96 2.06 0.11 1.57
C PRO A 96 0.68 0.56 2.10
N ARG A 97 0.65 1.46 3.09
CA ARG A 97 -0.60 1.98 3.68
C ARG A 97 -1.41 2.79 2.68
N ALA A 98 -0.77 3.74 2.00
CA ALA A 98 -1.38 4.57 0.97
C ALA A 98 -1.94 3.73 -0.19
N TRP A 99 -1.22 2.68 -0.59
CA TRP A 99 -1.70 1.75 -1.61
C TRP A 99 -2.93 0.95 -1.13
N TYR A 100 -2.86 0.37 0.08
CA TYR A 100 -3.98 -0.36 0.65
C TYR A 100 -5.23 0.51 0.79
N ALA A 101 -5.10 1.76 1.23
CA ALA A 101 -6.20 2.72 1.33
C ALA A 101 -6.86 2.99 -0.04
N ARG A 102 -6.04 3.17 -1.09
CA ARG A 102 -6.52 3.35 -2.46
C ARG A 102 -7.23 2.10 -2.98
N LEU A 103 -6.65 0.91 -2.78
CA LEU A 103 -7.25 -0.36 -3.19
C LEU A 103 -8.58 -0.60 -2.47
N LYS A 104 -8.62 -0.42 -1.14
CA LYS A 104 -9.84 -0.50 -0.33
C LYS A 104 -10.94 0.39 -0.91
N SER A 105 -10.61 1.66 -1.14
CA SER A 105 -11.57 2.64 -1.67
C SER A 105 -12.11 2.25 -3.06
N PHE A 106 -11.24 1.70 -3.91
CA PHE A 106 -11.63 1.18 -5.22
C PHE A 106 -12.57 -0.02 -5.10
N LEU A 107 -12.21 -1.03 -4.30
CA LEU A 107 -13.03 -2.25 -4.12
C LEU A 107 -14.40 -1.94 -3.53
N LEU A 108 -14.48 -1.06 -2.52
CA LEU A 108 -15.75 -0.64 -1.93
C LEU A 108 -16.65 0.06 -2.97
N LYS A 109 -16.09 0.94 -3.81
CA LYS A 109 -16.83 1.57 -4.93
C LYS A 109 -17.29 0.53 -5.97
N SER A 110 -16.52 -0.54 -6.15
CA SER A 110 -16.87 -1.69 -6.99
C SER A 110 -17.84 -2.68 -6.32
N ARG A 111 -18.51 -2.29 -5.23
CA ARG A 111 -19.51 -3.09 -4.48
C ARG A 111 -18.96 -4.29 -3.71
N PHE A 112 -17.64 -4.40 -3.55
CA PHE A 112 -17.10 -5.37 -2.62
C PHE A 112 -17.42 -4.97 -1.18
N VAL A 113 -17.66 -5.97 -0.35
CA VAL A 113 -17.82 -5.83 1.09
C VAL A 113 -16.57 -6.31 1.78
N MET A 114 -16.08 -5.54 2.75
CA MET A 114 -14.92 -5.90 3.55
C MET A 114 -15.28 -6.98 4.58
N GLY A 115 -14.36 -7.92 4.83
CA GLY A 115 -14.50 -8.92 5.87
C GLY A 115 -14.70 -8.30 7.26
N SER A 116 -15.57 -8.92 8.06
CA SER A 116 -15.81 -8.52 9.46
C SER A 116 -14.56 -8.77 10.31
N VAL A 117 -13.98 -9.97 10.20
CA VAL A 117 -12.80 -10.43 10.96
C VAL A 117 -11.49 -10.02 10.29
N ASP A 118 -11.36 -10.26 8.98
CA ASP A 118 -10.13 -9.98 8.24
C ASP A 118 -10.35 -8.77 7.31
N LYS A 119 -9.75 -7.63 7.67
CA LYS A 119 -9.86 -6.39 6.89
C LYS A 119 -9.13 -6.46 5.55
N THR A 120 -8.24 -7.43 5.35
CA THR A 120 -7.57 -7.67 4.05
C THR A 120 -8.43 -8.43 3.06
N LEU A 121 -9.55 -9.01 3.51
CA LEU A 121 -10.46 -9.81 2.71
C LEU A 121 -11.62 -8.96 2.22
N PHE A 122 -11.95 -9.10 0.94
CA PHE A 122 -13.07 -8.43 0.28
C PHE A 122 -13.89 -9.47 -0.48
N LEU A 123 -15.21 -9.40 -0.35
CA LEU A 123 -16.15 -10.32 -0.97
C LEU A 123 -17.12 -9.57 -1.87
N LEU A 124 -17.38 -10.12 -3.04
CA LEU A 124 -18.45 -9.68 -3.92
C LEU A 124 -19.31 -10.89 -4.27
N SER A 125 -20.60 -10.82 -3.97
CA SER A 125 -21.58 -11.81 -4.41
C SER A 125 -22.46 -11.21 -5.49
N ARG A 126 -22.55 -11.86 -6.65
CA ARG A 126 -23.38 -11.41 -7.78
C ARG A 126 -24.06 -12.61 -8.44
N GLY A 127 -25.38 -12.71 -8.27
CA GLY A 127 -26.18 -13.71 -9.00
C GLY A 127 -25.78 -15.17 -8.75
N GLY A 128 -25.30 -15.50 -7.55
CA GLY A 128 -24.80 -16.83 -7.20
C GLY A 128 -23.28 -16.98 -7.29
N ASP A 129 -22.60 -16.12 -8.05
CA ASP A 129 -21.14 -16.10 -8.12
C ASP A 129 -20.54 -15.33 -6.96
N THR A 130 -19.51 -15.90 -6.33
CA THR A 130 -18.75 -15.25 -5.25
C THR A 130 -17.32 -15.00 -5.71
N THR A 131 -16.90 -13.74 -5.69
CA THR A 131 -15.51 -13.33 -5.89
C THR A 131 -14.90 -12.94 -4.55
N ILE A 132 -13.72 -13.50 -4.26
CA ILE A 132 -12.97 -13.21 -3.03
C ILE A 132 -11.63 -12.57 -3.43
N VAL A 133 -11.33 -11.41 -2.85
CA VAL A 133 -10.06 -10.70 -3.04
C VAL A 133 -9.38 -10.59 -1.69
N ARG A 134 -8.11 -10.99 -1.61
CA ARG A 134 -7.28 -10.86 -0.41
C ARG A 134 -6.07 -9.96 -0.71
N TYR A 135 -5.92 -8.88 0.05
CA TYR A 135 -4.71 -8.07 0.02
C TYR A 135 -3.57 -8.77 0.77
N MET A 136 -2.39 -8.82 0.16
CA MET A 136 -1.19 -9.40 0.76
C MET A 136 -0.01 -8.47 0.52
N LEU A 137 0.64 -8.04 1.60
CA LEU A 137 1.94 -7.38 1.53
C LEU A 137 3.03 -8.46 1.58
N MET A 138 3.84 -8.57 0.51
CA MET A 138 5.06 -9.38 0.57
C MET A 138 6.16 -8.50 1.18
N THR A 139 6.56 -8.82 2.41
CA THR A 139 7.74 -8.25 3.10
C THR A 139 9.00 -9.00 2.72
#